data_AF-A0A850S5N9-F1
#
_entry.id   AF-A0A850S5N9-F1
#
_cell.length_a   1.000
_cell.length_b   1.000
_cell.length_c   1.000
_cell.angle_alpha   90.00
_cell.angle_beta   90.00
_cell.angle_gamma   90.00
#
_symmetry.space_group_name_H-M   'P 1'
#
loop_
_entity.id
_entity.type
_entity.pdbx_description
1 polymer ?
#
loop_
_entity_poly.entity_id
_entity_poly.type
_entity_poly.pdbx_seq_one_letter_code
_entity_poly.pdbx_strand_id
1 'polypeptide(L)'
;MKFDNTLKKKLLKKLKSYMNAEAEQIQQEDDGLSKVLKKLKKKEKHLESLIASERDKDEREMLEQELQVVHSQRKKGITLLSSVRKKGKK
;
A
#
# COMPACT_ATOMS: atom_id res chain seq x y z
N MET A 1 29.67 -32.39 24.47
CA MET A 1 29.53 -31.54 23.27
C MET A 1 29.34 -30.08 23.69
N LYS A 2 30.28 -29.19 23.35
CA LYS A 2 30.01 -27.74 23.46
C LYS A 2 29.22 -27.35 22.23
N PHE A 3 27.93 -27.06 22.39
CA PHE A 3 27.16 -26.41 21.32
C PHE A 3 27.87 -25.10 20.98
N ASP A 4 28.33 -24.97 19.73
CA ASP A 4 29.00 -23.76 19.26
C ASP A 4 28.08 -22.55 19.49
N ASN A 5 28.53 -21.61 20.32
CA ASN A 5 27.79 -20.43 20.72
C ASN A 5 27.34 -19.61 19.48
N THR A 6 28.09 -19.71 18.39
CA THR A 6 27.78 -19.11 17.08
C THR A 6 26.53 -19.74 16.46
N LEU A 7 26.43 -21.07 16.49
CA LEU A 7 25.28 -21.81 15.99
C LEU A 7 24.03 -21.49 16.82
N LYS A 8 24.17 -21.43 18.16
CA LYS A 8 23.09 -21.02 19.08
C LYS A 8 22.55 -19.63 18.75
N LYS A 9 23.43 -18.64 18.55
CA LYS A 9 23.04 -17.28 18.16
C LYS A 9 22.33 -17.24 16.80
N LYS A 10 22.81 -18.00 15.81
CA LYS A 10 22.16 -18.10 14.48
C LYS A 10 20.75 -18.70 14.57
N LEU A 11 20.57 -19.76 15.36
CA LEU A 11 19.27 -20.40 15.57
C LEU A 11 18.27 -19.45 16.26
N LEU A 12 18.70 -18.74 17.32
CA LEU A 12 17.86 -17.75 18.00
C LEU A 12 17.46 -16.60 17.08
N LYS A 13 18.37 -16.12 16.23
CA LYS A 13 18.06 -15.10 15.22
C LYS A 13 17.00 -15.60 14.23
N LYS A 14 17.11 -16.84 13.77
CA LYS A 14 16.17 -17.45 12.82
C LYS A 14 14.80 -17.71 13.47
N LEU A 15 14.78 -18.13 14.73
CA LEU A 15 13.54 -18.26 15.51
C LEU A 15 12.86 -16.90 15.67
N LYS A 16 13.61 -15.85 16.01
CA LYS A 16 13.08 -14.49 16.12
C LYS A 16 12.47 -14.00 14.79
N SER A 17 13.11 -14.28 13.66
CA SER A 17 12.52 -13.92 12.36
C SER A 17 11.25 -14.71 12.07
N TYR A 18 11.18 -16.00 12.44
CA TYR A 18 9.94 -16.77 12.27
C TYR A 18 8.81 -16.25 13.16
N MET A 19 9.11 -15.89 14.41
CA MET A 19 8.13 -15.31 15.33
C MET A 19 7.64 -13.93 14.90
N ASN A 20 8.46 -13.18 14.14
CA ASN A 20 8.13 -11.84 13.66
C ASN A 20 7.63 -11.79 12.21
N ALA A 21 7.65 -12.90 11.48
CA ALA A 21 7.41 -12.93 10.03
C ALA A 21 6.05 -12.34 9.65
N GLU A 22 5.01 -12.62 10.44
CA GLU A 22 3.66 -12.08 10.22
C GLU A 22 3.62 -10.55 10.39
N ALA A 23 4.27 -10.03 11.44
CA ALA A 23 4.36 -8.59 11.68
C ALA A 23 5.16 -7.88 10.57
N GLU A 24 6.26 -8.48 10.10
CA GLU A 24 7.05 -7.96 8.98
C GLU A 24 6.24 -7.96 7.68
N GLN A 25 5.46 -9.01 7.42
CA GLN A 25 4.59 -9.09 6.25
C GLN A 25 3.50 -8.02 6.28
N ILE A 26 2.82 -7.85 7.41
CA ILE A 26 1.78 -6.81 7.57
C ILE A 26 2.37 -5.41 7.36
N GLN A 27 3.57 -5.15 7.88
CA GLN A 27 4.25 -3.87 7.67
C GLN A 27 4.59 -3.63 6.19
N GLN A 28 5.08 -4.65 5.48
CA GLN A 28 5.36 -4.55 4.04
C GLN A 28 4.09 -4.29 3.23
N GLU A 29 2.98 -4.95 3.57
CA GLU A 29 1.68 -4.72 2.95
C GLU A 29 1.18 -3.28 3.20
N ASP A 30 1.29 -2.77 4.43
CA ASP A 30 0.93 -1.38 4.78
C ASP A 30 1.73 -0.36 3.97
N ASP A 31 3.05 -0.53 3.93
CA ASP A 31 3.97 0.39 3.25
C ASP A 31 3.75 0.38 1.74
N GLY A 32 3.58 -0.80 1.16
CA GLY A 32 3.29 -0.98 -0.26
C GLY A 32 1.98 -0.30 -0.65
N LEU A 33 0.90 -0.60 0.07
CA LEU A 33 -0.42 -0.05 -0.20
C LEU A 33 -0.46 1.47 0.04
N SER A 34 0.18 1.97 1.10
CA SER A 34 0.31 3.40 1.38
C SER A 34 1.02 4.15 0.24
N LYS A 35 2.08 3.56 -0.35
CA LYS A 35 2.77 4.14 -1.51
C LYS A 35 1.86 4.20 -2.75
N VAL A 36 1.11 3.13 -3.02
CA VAL A 36 0.16 3.09 -4.15
C VAL A 36 -0.94 4.15 -3.97
N LEU A 37 -1.53 4.25 -2.77
CA LEU A 37 -2.56 5.25 -2.47
C LEU A 37 -2.07 6.69 -2.62
N LYS A 38 -0.81 6.97 -2.25
CA LYS A 38 -0.19 8.28 -2.49
C LYS A 38 -0.09 8.59 -4.00
N LYS A 39 0.24 7.59 -4.83
CA LYS A 39 0.29 7.76 -6.29
C LYS A 39 -1.11 8.00 -6.87
N LEU A 40 -2.11 7.23 -6.45
CA LEU A 40 -3.50 7.42 -6.88
C LEU A 40 -4.01 8.83 -6.51
N LYS A 41 -3.72 9.30 -5.30
CA LYS A 41 -4.06 10.68 -4.87
C LYS A 41 -3.43 11.75 -5.75
N LYS A 42 -2.18 11.56 -6.18
CA LYS A 42 -1.51 12.49 -7.11
C LYS A 42 -2.18 12.45 -8.49
N LYS A 43 -2.55 11.26 -8.96
CA LYS A 43 -3.25 11.07 -10.24
C LYS A 43 -4.63 11.73 -10.25
N GLU A 44 -5.43 11.57 -9.20
CA GLU A 44 -6.72 12.27 -9.07
C GLU A 44 -6.54 13.79 -9.19
N LYS A 45 -5.61 14.37 -8.42
CA LYS A 45 -5.34 15.82 -8.49
C LYS A 45 -4.88 16.28 -9.86
N HIS A 46 -4.12 15.45 -10.57
CA HIS A 46 -3.68 15.77 -11.91
C HIS A 46 -4.86 15.75 -12.89
N LEU A 47 -5.71 14.72 -12.83
CA LEU A 47 -6.92 14.63 -13.65
C LEU A 47 -7.88 15.79 -13.38
N GLU A 48 -8.11 16.15 -12.10
CA GLU A 48 -8.88 17.33 -11.71
C GLU A 48 -8.35 18.62 -12.35
N SER A 49 -7.02 18.78 -12.39
CA SER A 49 -6.38 19.92 -13.04
C SER A 49 -6.55 19.91 -14.56
N LEU A 50 -6.47 18.74 -15.20
CA LEU A 50 -6.65 18.61 -16.65
C LEU A 50 -8.09 18.93 -17.05
N ILE A 51 -9.07 18.35 -16.34
CA ILE A 51 -10.52 18.60 -16.55
C ILE A 51 -10.84 20.08 -16.45
N ALA A 52 -10.26 20.78 -15.46
CA ALA A 52 -10.47 22.22 -15.28
C ALA A 52 -9.96 23.06 -16.46
N SER A 53 -8.89 22.62 -17.14
CA SER A 53 -8.32 23.31 -18.30
C SER A 53 -8.87 22.87 -19.66
N GLU A 54 -9.50 21.69 -19.71
CA GLU A 54 -9.96 21.09 -20.97
C GLU A 54 -11.22 21.79 -21.48
N ARG A 55 -11.24 22.14 -22.77
CA ARG A 55 -12.35 22.84 -23.43
C ARG A 55 -13.10 21.95 -24.40
N ASP A 56 -12.44 20.90 -24.91
CA ASP A 56 -13.08 19.89 -25.71
C ASP A 56 -13.98 19.03 -24.81
N LYS A 57 -15.23 18.86 -25.24
CA LYS A 57 -16.24 18.19 -24.40
C LYS A 57 -15.96 16.69 -24.30
N ASP A 58 -15.55 16.07 -25.40
CA ASP A 58 -15.37 14.63 -25.48
C ASP A 58 -14.10 14.24 -24.70
N GLU A 59 -13.02 15.02 -24.84
CA GLU A 59 -11.80 14.83 -24.05
C GLU A 59 -12.03 15.05 -22.56
N ARG A 60 -12.82 16.08 -22.19
CA ARG A 60 -13.20 16.31 -20.79
C ARG A 60 -13.96 15.11 -20.21
N GLU A 61 -14.92 14.56 -20.97
CA GLU A 61 -15.70 13.40 -20.53
C GLU A 61 -14.80 12.18 -20.30
N MET A 62 -13.83 11.94 -21.19
CA MET A 62 -12.84 10.86 -21.03
C MET A 62 -12.00 11.03 -19.75
N LEU A 63 -11.53 12.24 -19.46
CA LEU A 63 -10.77 12.54 -18.23
C LEU A 63 -11.62 12.36 -16.97
N GLU A 64 -12.90 12.75 -17.01
CA GLU A 64 -13.85 12.56 -15.90
C GLU A 64 -14.11 11.06 -15.63
N GLN A 65 -14.28 10.25 -16.67
CA GLN A 65 -14.42 8.80 -16.54
C GLN A 65 -13.17 8.18 -15.91
N GLU A 66 -11.98 8.58 -16.35
CA GLU A 66 -10.72 8.11 -15.76
C GLU A 66 -10.63 8.53 -14.28
N LEU A 67 -11.00 9.77 -13.95
CA LEU A 67 -11.02 10.25 -12.57
C LEU A 67 -11.94 9.39 -11.69
N GLN A 68 -13.13 9.03 -12.17
CA GLN A 68 -14.03 8.14 -11.43
C GLN A 68 -13.41 6.77 -11.15
N VAL A 69 -12.74 6.17 -12.13
CA VAL A 69 -12.06 4.88 -11.96
C VAL A 69 -10.95 4.99 -10.91
N VAL A 70 -10.07 6.00 -11.02
CA VAL A 70 -8.97 6.21 -10.08
C VAL A 70 -9.51 6.48 -8.67
N HIS A 71 -10.58 7.27 -8.55
CA HIS A 71 -11.22 7.56 -7.27
C HIS A 71 -11.80 6.31 -6.60
N SER A 72 -12.51 5.49 -7.38
CA SER A 72 -13.06 4.20 -6.91
C SER A 72 -11.95 3.27 -6.43
N GLN A 73 -10.86 3.17 -7.19
CA GLN A 73 -9.68 2.36 -6.81
C GLN A 73 -9.05 2.87 -5.51
N ARG A 74 -8.85 4.19 -5.37
CA ARG A 74 -8.28 4.78 -4.16
C ARG A 74 -9.17 4.52 -2.95
N LYS A 75 -10.49 4.68 -3.08
CA LYS A 75 -11.45 4.42 -1.99
C LYS A 75 -11.40 2.96 -1.53
N LYS A 76 -11.38 2.01 -2.48
CA LYS A 76 -11.20 0.58 -2.19
C LYS A 76 -9.87 0.32 -1.46
N GLY A 77 -8.78 0.92 -1.93
CA GLY A 77 -7.47 0.76 -1.31
C GLY A 77 -7.38 1.34 0.11
N ILE A 78 -8.08 2.45 0.41
CA ILE A 78 -8.17 3.00 1.78
C ILE A 78 -8.86 2.02 2.72
N THR A 79 -9.96 1.40 2.27
CA THR A 79 -10.66 0.36 3.04
C THR A 79 -9.75 -0.84 3.29
N LEU A 80 -9.01 -1.28 2.27
CA LEU A 80 -8.04 -2.37 2.41
C LEU A 80 -6.93 -2.03 3.40
N LEU A 81 -6.37 -0.82 3.33
CA LEU A 81 -5.31 -0.36 4.24
C LEU A 81 -5.78 -0.33 5.70
N SER A 82 -7.02 0.11 5.94
CA SER A 82 -7.63 0.05 7.27
C SER A 82 -7.71 -1.39 7.79
N SER A 83 -8.06 -2.34 6.94
CA SER A 83 -8.10 -3.77 7.29
C SER A 83 -6.72 -4.35 7.57
N VAL A 84 -5.70 -4.02 6.78
CA VAL A 84 -4.29 -4.43 7.02
C VAL A 84 -3.81 -3.92 8.38
N ARG A 85 -4.04 -2.64 8.68
CA ARG A 85 -3.69 -2.03 9.97
C ARG A 85 -4.41 -2.64 11.16
N LYS A 86 -5.65 -3.10 10.98
CA LYS A 86 -6.39 -3.83 12.01
C LYS A 86 -5.80 -5.22 12.28
N LYS A 87 -5.29 -5.90 11.24
CA LYS A 87 -4.59 -7.19 11.41
C LYS A 87 -3.32 -7.02 12.25
N GLY A 88 -2.51 -5.99 11.96
CA GLY A 88 -1.27 -5.73 12.72
C GLY A 88 -1.44 -5.26 14.17
N LYS A 89 -2.68 -5.02 14.62
CA LYS A 89 -2.99 -4.66 16.02
C LYS A 89 -3.50 -5.83 16.86
N LYS A 90 -3.77 -6.98 16.23
CA LYS A 90 -4.11 -8.22 16.93
C LYS A 90 -2.84 -8.97 17.30
#